data_AF-A0A2V6HAZ9-F1
#
_entry.id   AF-A0A2V6HAZ9-F1
#
_cell.length_a   1.000
_cell.length_b   1.000
_cell.length_c   1.000
_cell.angle_alpha   90.00
_cell.angle_beta   90.00
_cell.angle_gamma   90.00
#
_symmetry.space_group_name_H-M   'P 1'
#
loop_
_entity.id
_entity.type
_entity.pdbx_description
1 polymer ?
#
loop_
_entity_poly.entity_id
_entity_poly.type
_entity_poly.pdbx_seq_one_letter_code
_entity_poly.pdbx_strand_id
1 'polypeptide(L)'
;MGSLIFVSAIFTASFVFAADYPTPTEGDYVIRDFKFTSGETLPELRLHYRTLGKPEKDAQGKTTNAVLIMHGTTGSGAQFIRPEFAGELFGKDQPLDATKFFIVLPDGIGHGKSSKPSDGMHAKFPRYGYLDMIEAQYRLLTQGLGVNHARLVMGTSMGGMHTWL
;
A
#
# COMPACT_ATOMS: atom_id res chain seq x y z
N MET A 1 19.90 15.73 -60.52
CA MET A 1 20.44 14.94 -59.42
C MET A 1 19.68 15.35 -58.15
N GLY A 2 18.75 14.54 -57.66
CA GLY A 2 17.95 14.88 -56.48
C GLY A 2 17.20 13.66 -55.98
N SER A 3 17.81 12.91 -55.06
CA SER A 3 17.16 11.79 -54.37
C SER A 3 16.33 12.32 -53.22
N LEU A 4 15.03 12.02 -53.25
CA LEU A 4 14.11 12.23 -52.13
C LEU A 4 14.28 11.08 -51.14
N ILE A 5 14.68 11.39 -49.90
CA ILE A 5 14.76 10.41 -48.81
C ILE A 5 13.38 10.33 -48.14
N PHE A 6 12.72 9.17 -48.23
CA PHE A 6 11.51 8.88 -47.47
C PHE A 6 11.91 8.38 -46.07
N VAL A 7 11.62 9.18 -45.03
CA VAL A 7 11.73 8.74 -43.64
C VAL A 7 10.41 8.11 -43.23
N SER A 8 10.39 6.78 -43.07
CA SER A 8 9.25 6.09 -42.45
C SER A 8 9.31 6.28 -40.94
N ALA A 9 8.31 6.98 -40.38
CA ALA A 9 8.09 7.05 -38.94
C ALA A 9 7.43 5.74 -38.47
N ILE A 10 8.17 4.95 -37.67
CA ILE A 10 7.61 3.79 -36.98
C ILE A 10 6.83 4.31 -35.77
N PHE A 11 5.50 4.28 -35.86
CA PHE A 11 4.64 4.46 -34.69
C PHE A 11 4.60 3.16 -33.89
N THR A 12 5.35 3.09 -32.80
CA THR A 12 5.16 2.04 -31.79
C THR A 12 3.87 2.31 -31.05
N ALA A 13 2.82 1.53 -31.36
CA ALA A 13 1.61 1.50 -30.56
C ALA A 13 1.90 0.78 -29.23
N SER A 14 1.89 1.53 -28.13
CA SER A 14 1.91 0.94 -26.78
C SER A 14 0.53 0.36 -26.48
N PHE A 15 0.43 -0.97 -26.41
CA PHE A 15 -0.77 -1.63 -25.90
C PHE A 15 -0.82 -1.44 -24.38
N VAL A 16 -1.75 -0.60 -23.92
CA VAL A 16 -2.11 -0.54 -22.50
C VAL A 16 -3.08 -1.69 -22.26
N PHE A 17 -2.60 -2.78 -21.67
CA PHE A 17 -3.48 -3.82 -21.16
C PHE A 17 -4.28 -3.23 -20.00
N ALA A 18 -5.61 -3.32 -20.09
CA ALA A 18 -6.47 -3.04 -18.94
C ALA A 18 -6.08 -3.99 -17.81
N ALA A 19 -6.09 -3.50 -16.57
CA ALA A 19 -5.83 -4.34 -15.42
C ALA A 19 -6.95 -5.38 -15.27
N ASP A 20 -6.62 -6.68 -15.33
CA ASP A 20 -7.57 -7.79 -15.13
C ASP A 20 -7.89 -8.06 -13.65
N TYR A 21 -7.77 -7.03 -12.80
CA TYR A 21 -8.02 -7.11 -11.36
C TYR A 21 -8.94 -5.95 -10.90
N PRO A 22 -9.67 -6.11 -9.78
CA PRO A 22 -10.54 -5.07 -9.22
C PRO A 22 -9.84 -3.72 -9.07
N THR A 23 -10.50 -2.65 -9.50
CA THR A 23 -9.95 -1.28 -9.39
C THR A 23 -9.60 -0.96 -7.94
N PRO A 24 -8.37 -0.48 -7.66
CA PRO A 24 -7.99 -0.08 -6.32
C PRO A 24 -8.87 1.05 -5.79
N THR A 25 -9.27 0.94 -4.53
CA THR A 25 -9.87 2.06 -3.78
C THR A 25 -8.81 2.68 -2.88
N GLU A 26 -8.87 3.99 -2.67
CA GLU A 26 -7.97 4.69 -1.75
C GLU A 26 -8.73 5.26 -0.56
N GLY A 27 -8.06 5.40 0.57
CA GLY A 27 -8.62 6.02 1.77
C GLY A 27 -7.54 6.50 2.72
N ASP A 28 -7.96 7.28 3.71
CA ASP A 28 -7.12 7.78 4.78
C ASP A 28 -7.72 7.36 6.12
N TYR A 29 -6.86 6.91 7.05
CA TYR A 29 -7.21 6.63 8.43
C TYR A 29 -6.43 7.58 9.34
N VAL A 30 -7.12 8.31 10.21
CA VAL A 30 -6.48 9.26 11.14
C VAL A 30 -6.46 8.68 12.54
N ILE A 31 -5.26 8.51 13.08
CA ILE A 31 -5.02 8.15 14.47
C ILE A 31 -4.77 9.44 15.24
N ARG A 32 -5.65 9.76 16.19
CA ARG A 32 -5.48 10.93 17.07
C ARG A 32 -4.47 10.62 18.17
N ASP A 33 -3.71 11.62 18.56
CA ASP A 33 -2.75 11.59 19.68
C ASP A 33 -1.80 10.38 19.62
N PHE A 34 -1.23 10.15 18.44
CA PHE A 34 -0.31 9.02 18.24
C PHE A 34 0.99 9.27 19.01
N LYS A 35 1.21 8.46 20.03
CA LYS A 35 2.42 8.49 20.85
C LYS A 35 3.47 7.57 20.23
N PHE A 36 4.60 8.15 19.83
CA PHE A 36 5.74 7.43 19.30
C PHE A 36 6.54 6.79 20.42
N THR A 37 7.33 5.77 20.06
CA THR A 37 8.27 5.09 20.95
C THR A 37 9.33 6.06 21.50
N SER A 38 9.62 7.16 20.79
CA SER A 38 10.49 8.24 21.28
C SER A 38 9.92 9.01 22.48
N GLY A 39 8.63 8.85 22.77
CA GLY A 39 7.88 9.63 23.76
C GLY A 39 7.22 10.89 23.18
N GLU A 40 7.53 11.26 21.94
CA GLU A 40 6.88 12.36 21.21
C GLU A 40 5.44 11.99 20.84
N THR A 41 4.61 12.98 20.52
CA THR A 41 3.21 12.77 20.12
C THR A 41 2.86 13.62 18.91
N LEU A 42 2.14 13.03 17.97
CA LEU A 42 1.53 13.76 16.85
C LEU A 42 0.01 13.82 17.07
N PRO A 43 -0.60 15.03 17.10
CA PRO A 43 -2.04 15.16 17.35
C PRO A 43 -2.90 14.40 16.35
N GLU A 44 -2.48 14.36 15.07
CA GLU A 44 -3.17 13.61 14.02
C GLU A 44 -2.13 12.93 13.12
N LEU A 45 -2.07 11.60 13.22
CA LEU A 45 -1.28 10.74 12.32
C LEU A 45 -2.20 10.17 11.24
N ARG A 46 -2.05 10.65 10.00
CA ARG A 46 -2.79 10.15 8.83
C ARG A 46 -2.03 9.00 8.18
N LEU A 47 -2.72 7.87 8.00
CA LEU A 47 -2.26 6.71 7.24
C LEU A 47 -3.10 6.62 5.97
N HIS A 48 -2.46 6.87 4.83
CA HIS A 48 -3.05 6.63 3.54
C HIS A 48 -2.92 5.15 3.17
N TYR A 49 -3.91 4.59 2.49
CA TYR A 49 -3.89 3.21 2.05
C TYR A 49 -4.66 3.01 0.76
N ARG A 50 -4.36 1.89 0.10
CA ARG A 50 -5.13 1.36 -1.03
C ARG A 50 -5.69 -0.01 -0.68
N THR A 51 -6.86 -0.33 -1.19
CA THR A 51 -7.40 -1.69 -1.09
C THR A 51 -7.87 -2.23 -2.43
N LEU A 52 -7.74 -3.55 -2.59
CA LEU A 52 -8.32 -4.32 -3.69
C LEU A 52 -9.20 -5.43 -3.11
N GLY A 53 -10.30 -5.74 -3.80
CA GLY A 53 -11.26 -6.74 -3.34
C GLY A 53 -12.13 -6.24 -2.18
N LYS A 54 -12.74 -7.17 -1.45
CA LYS A 54 -13.64 -6.88 -0.31
C LYS A 54 -13.38 -7.82 0.87
N PRO A 55 -13.44 -7.34 2.11
CA PRO A 55 -13.26 -8.19 3.27
C PRO A 55 -14.40 -9.19 3.41
N GLU A 56 -14.06 -10.44 3.66
CA GLU A 56 -14.99 -11.50 4.02
C GLU A 56 -14.83 -11.83 5.51
N LYS A 57 -15.96 -12.09 6.17
CA LYS A 57 -16.02 -12.48 7.58
C LYS A 57 -16.70 -13.84 7.71
N ASP A 58 -16.20 -14.67 8.62
CA ASP A 58 -16.89 -15.90 9.01
C ASP A 58 -18.08 -15.63 9.95
N ALA A 59 -18.78 -16.69 10.36
CA ALA A 59 -19.93 -16.60 11.25
C ALA A 59 -19.63 -16.00 12.63
N GLN A 60 -18.35 -15.97 13.02
CA GLN A 60 -17.86 -15.40 14.28
C GLN A 60 -17.36 -13.95 14.09
N GLY A 61 -17.45 -13.40 12.87
CA GLY A 61 -17.02 -12.05 12.54
C GLY A 61 -15.51 -11.90 12.32
N LYS A 62 -14.76 -13.01 12.26
CA LYS A 62 -13.32 -13.00 11.97
C LYS A 62 -13.10 -12.80 10.48
N THR A 63 -12.23 -11.86 10.12
CA THR A 63 -11.84 -11.65 8.72
C THR A 63 -11.00 -12.82 8.20
N THR A 64 -11.39 -13.41 7.07
CA THR A 64 -10.82 -14.68 6.58
C THR A 64 -9.88 -14.54 5.38
N ASN A 65 -9.99 -13.43 4.64
CA ASN A 65 -9.34 -13.24 3.34
C ASN A 65 -8.43 -11.99 3.25
N ALA A 66 -8.14 -11.32 4.37
CA ALA A 66 -7.33 -10.10 4.35
C ALA A 66 -5.84 -10.41 4.14
N VAL A 67 -5.19 -9.62 3.28
CA VAL A 67 -3.74 -9.68 2.99
C VAL A 67 -3.15 -8.29 3.17
N LEU A 68 -2.10 -8.16 3.99
CA LEU A 68 -1.34 -6.92 4.16
C LEU A 68 -0.03 -7.00 3.38
N ILE A 69 0.23 -6.02 2.51
CA ILE A 69 1.48 -5.91 1.75
C ILE A 69 2.16 -4.57 2.04
N MET A 70 3.32 -4.62 2.69
CA MET A 70 4.08 -3.44 3.13
C MET A 70 5.22 -3.08 2.17
N HIS A 71 5.42 -1.79 1.96
CA HIS A 71 6.44 -1.28 1.05
C HIS A 71 7.86 -1.30 1.65
N GLY A 72 8.87 -1.17 0.78
CA GLY A 72 10.28 -1.04 1.17
C GLY A 72 10.66 0.39 1.56
N THR A 73 11.89 0.59 2.01
CA THR A 73 12.40 1.82 2.67
C THR A 73 12.15 3.13 1.92
N THR A 74 12.03 3.11 0.60
CA THR A 74 11.84 4.33 -0.22
C THR A 74 10.49 4.34 -0.95
N GLY A 75 9.67 3.32 -0.71
CA GLY A 75 8.44 3.08 -1.46
C GLY A 75 7.20 3.65 -0.78
N SER A 76 6.05 3.24 -1.33
CA SER A 76 4.71 3.45 -0.78
C SER A 76 3.84 2.29 -1.23
N GLY A 77 2.59 2.19 -0.74
CA GLY A 77 1.65 1.18 -1.21
C GLY A 77 1.38 1.27 -2.72
N ALA A 78 1.58 2.44 -3.33
CA ALA A 78 1.42 2.66 -4.76
C ALA A 78 2.39 1.85 -5.64
N GLN A 79 3.53 1.38 -5.10
CA GLN A 79 4.46 0.59 -5.91
C GLN A 79 3.85 -0.75 -6.37
N PHE A 80 2.94 -1.32 -5.57
CA PHE A 80 2.34 -2.63 -5.84
C PHE A 80 1.20 -2.59 -6.85
N ILE A 81 0.66 -1.40 -7.16
CA ILE A 81 -0.35 -1.24 -8.23
C ILE A 81 0.27 -1.01 -9.61
N ARG A 82 1.61 -0.93 -9.70
CA ARG A 82 2.29 -0.83 -10.99
C ARG A 82 2.15 -2.14 -11.77
N PRO A 83 2.17 -2.11 -13.12
CA PRO A 83 1.96 -3.30 -13.94
C PRO A 83 2.89 -4.47 -13.59
N GLU A 84 4.14 -4.18 -13.23
CA GLU A 84 5.16 -5.21 -12.92
C GLU A 84 4.85 -6.02 -11.65
N PHE A 85 3.96 -5.52 -10.78
CA PHE A 85 3.47 -6.23 -9.61
C PHE A 85 2.01 -6.61 -9.79
N ALA A 86 1.15 -5.64 -10.05
CA ALA A 86 -0.28 -5.84 -10.05
C ALA A 86 -0.75 -6.77 -11.18
N GLY A 87 -0.06 -6.72 -12.33
CA GLY A 87 -0.32 -7.59 -13.47
C GLY A 87 0.06 -9.05 -13.24
N GLU A 88 0.82 -9.36 -12.18
CA GLU A 88 1.28 -10.71 -11.85
C GLU A 88 0.73 -11.24 -10.52
N LEU A 89 0.19 -10.36 -9.67
CA LEU A 89 -0.26 -10.70 -8.33
C LEU A 89 -1.77 -10.71 -8.17
N PHE A 90 -2.51 -9.77 -8.77
CA PHE A 90 -3.88 -9.44 -8.32
C PHE A 90 -4.99 -9.87 -9.28
N GLY A 91 -4.65 -10.29 -10.49
CA GLY A 91 -5.58 -10.79 -11.50
C GLY A 91 -6.31 -12.06 -11.07
N LYS A 92 -7.40 -12.36 -11.78
CA LYS A 92 -8.14 -13.61 -11.58
C LYS A 92 -7.19 -14.82 -11.69
N ASP A 93 -7.28 -15.70 -10.71
CA ASP A 93 -6.49 -16.92 -10.56
C ASP A 93 -4.96 -16.73 -10.41
N GLN A 94 -4.50 -15.50 -10.13
CA GLN A 94 -3.12 -15.18 -9.73
C GLN A 94 -2.88 -15.42 -8.22
N PRO A 95 -1.61 -15.39 -7.75
CA PRO A 95 -1.28 -15.77 -6.36
C PRO A 95 -2.04 -14.99 -5.28
N LEU A 96 -2.29 -13.70 -5.51
CA LEU A 96 -3.06 -12.83 -4.64
C LEU A 96 -4.30 -12.30 -5.39
N ASP A 97 -5.02 -13.19 -6.06
CA ASP A 97 -6.27 -12.88 -6.77
C ASP A 97 -7.20 -11.98 -5.95
N ALA A 98 -7.34 -10.72 -6.37
CA ALA A 98 -8.12 -9.70 -5.68
C ALA A 98 -9.64 -9.89 -5.84
N THR A 99 -10.09 -10.87 -6.65
CA THR A 99 -11.48 -11.34 -6.62
C THR A 99 -11.77 -12.26 -5.43
N LYS A 100 -10.73 -12.77 -4.76
CA LYS A 100 -10.82 -13.68 -3.59
C LYS A 100 -10.27 -13.04 -2.31
N PHE A 101 -9.22 -12.23 -2.41
CA PHE A 101 -8.56 -11.61 -1.26
C PHE A 101 -8.92 -10.14 -1.10
N PHE A 102 -8.97 -9.70 0.16
CA PHE A 102 -9.00 -8.29 0.52
C PHE A 102 -7.57 -7.80 0.77
N ILE A 103 -6.99 -7.12 -0.21
CA ILE A 103 -5.59 -6.70 -0.15
C ILE A 103 -5.52 -5.27 0.35
N VAL A 104 -4.65 -5.02 1.33
CA VAL A 104 -4.40 -3.70 1.93
C VAL A 104 -2.96 -3.30 1.67
N LEU A 105 -2.78 -2.13 1.04
CA LEU A 105 -1.49 -1.55 0.64
C LEU A 105 -1.32 -0.18 1.32
N PRO A 106 -0.84 -0.13 2.58
CA PRO A 106 -0.65 1.13 3.28
C PRO A 106 0.58 1.88 2.76
N ASP A 107 0.52 3.20 2.79
CA ASP A 107 1.69 4.06 2.82
C ASP A 107 2.15 4.17 4.29
N GLY A 108 3.41 3.89 4.59
CA GLY A 108 3.96 3.96 5.94
C GLY A 108 4.12 5.40 6.45
N ILE A 109 4.32 5.55 7.77
CA ILE A 109 4.70 6.84 8.36
C ILE A 109 5.93 7.39 7.62
N GLY A 110 5.90 8.66 7.24
CA GLY A 110 6.99 9.28 6.47
C GLY A 110 6.95 9.05 4.96
N HIS A 111 5.99 8.27 4.44
CA HIS A 111 5.97 7.82 3.05
C HIS A 111 4.66 8.15 2.33
N GLY A 112 4.74 8.26 1.01
CA GLY A 112 3.57 8.45 0.14
C GLY A 112 2.67 9.60 0.58
N LYS A 113 1.37 9.32 0.72
CA LYS A 113 0.36 10.29 1.16
C LYS A 113 0.07 10.25 2.67
N SER A 114 0.69 9.33 3.42
CA SER A 114 0.67 9.33 4.88
C SER A 114 1.40 10.54 5.44
N SER A 115 1.15 10.86 6.71
CA SER A 115 1.84 11.93 7.44
C SER A 115 3.36 11.74 7.33
N LYS A 116 4.04 12.78 6.87
CA LYS A 116 5.49 12.75 6.61
C LYS A 116 6.17 14.08 6.92
N PRO A 117 7.49 14.09 7.15
CA PRO A 117 8.23 15.32 7.44
C PRO A 117 8.04 16.43 6.39
N SER A 118 7.90 16.06 5.11
CA SER A 118 7.71 17.02 4.02
C SER A 118 6.32 17.67 3.97
N ASP A 119 5.37 17.26 4.83
CA ASP A 119 4.07 17.93 4.99
C ASP A 119 4.17 19.21 5.87
N GLY A 120 5.39 19.72 6.12
CA GLY A 120 5.64 21.04 6.74
C GLY A 120 6.31 21.00 8.11
N MET A 121 6.38 19.84 8.77
CA MET A 121 7.08 19.73 10.07
C MET A 121 8.61 19.66 9.92
N HIS A 122 9.11 19.19 8.78
CA HIS A 122 10.53 18.98 8.50
C HIS A 122 11.23 18.26 9.65
N ALA A 123 12.32 18.82 10.18
CA ALA A 123 13.09 18.26 11.30
C ALA A 123 12.32 18.19 12.64
N LYS A 124 11.13 18.78 12.73
CA LYS A 124 10.26 18.71 13.92
C LYS A 124 9.27 17.55 13.86
N PHE A 125 9.22 16.79 12.76
CA PHE A 125 8.39 15.59 12.70
C PHE A 125 8.89 14.58 13.74
N PRO A 126 8.00 13.93 14.52
CA PRO A 126 8.41 13.01 15.58
C PRO A 126 9.36 11.93 15.08
N ARG A 127 10.34 11.57 15.90
CA ARG A 127 11.21 10.42 15.60
C ARG A 127 10.40 9.15 15.68
N TYR A 128 10.47 8.34 14.64
CA TYR A 128 9.74 7.07 14.56
C TYR A 128 10.68 5.94 14.12
N GLY A 129 10.37 4.74 14.59
CA GLY A 129 11.01 3.49 14.17
C GLY A 129 9.99 2.48 13.62
N TYR A 130 10.44 1.26 13.37
CA TYR A 130 9.59 0.21 12.80
C TYR A 130 8.40 -0.15 13.68
N LEU A 131 8.57 -0.18 15.02
CA LEU A 131 7.48 -0.47 15.94
C LEU A 131 6.35 0.57 15.83
N ASP A 132 6.68 1.84 15.62
CA ASP A 132 5.68 2.90 15.41
C ASP A 132 4.93 2.71 14.09
N MET A 133 5.65 2.31 13.03
CA MET A 133 5.04 2.02 11.73
C MET A 133 4.10 0.81 11.79
N ILE A 134 4.53 -0.26 12.48
CA ILE A 134 3.76 -1.49 12.68
C ILE A 134 2.52 -1.20 13.52
N GLU A 135 2.64 -0.44 14.60
CA GLU A 135 1.49 -0.04 15.43
C GLU A 135 0.47 0.77 14.63
N ALA A 136 0.93 1.72 13.81
CA ALA A 136 0.04 2.48 12.93
C ALA A 136 -0.68 1.60 11.90
N GLN A 137 0.02 0.62 11.30
CA GLN A 137 -0.55 -0.35 10.37
C GLN A 137 -1.55 -1.28 11.07
N TYR A 138 -1.23 -1.74 12.28
CA TYR A 138 -2.11 -2.55 13.10
C TYR A 138 -3.42 -1.82 13.43
N ARG A 139 -3.36 -0.55 13.83
CA ARG A 139 -4.55 0.27 14.08
C ARG A 139 -5.34 0.54 12.81
N LEU A 140 -4.68 0.81 11.68
CA LEU A 140 -5.36 0.92 10.39
C LEU A 140 -6.16 -0.35 10.09
N LEU A 141 -5.56 -1.53 10.23
CA LEU A 141 -6.25 -2.79 9.95
C LEU A 141 -7.40 -3.02 10.92
N THR A 142 -7.12 -3.01 12.22
CA THR A 142 -8.08 -3.46 13.24
C THR A 142 -9.19 -2.45 13.49
N GLN A 143 -8.86 -1.16 13.57
CA GLN A 143 -9.78 -0.09 13.94
C GLN A 143 -10.32 0.63 12.70
N GLY A 144 -9.45 0.92 11.72
CA GLY A 144 -9.84 1.62 10.49
C GLY A 144 -10.62 0.75 9.52
N LEU A 145 -10.15 -0.47 9.27
CA LEU A 145 -10.70 -1.38 8.26
C LEU A 145 -11.49 -2.56 8.84
N GLY A 146 -11.55 -2.70 10.16
CA GLY A 146 -12.26 -3.80 10.83
C GLY A 146 -11.68 -5.19 10.52
N VAL A 147 -10.40 -5.25 10.14
CA VAL A 147 -9.62 -6.47 9.89
C VAL A 147 -9.00 -6.94 11.20
N ASN A 148 -9.66 -7.89 11.84
CA ASN A 148 -9.21 -8.50 13.10
C ASN A 148 -8.29 -9.72 12.91
N HIS A 149 -8.08 -10.15 11.65
CA HIS A 149 -7.17 -11.23 11.30
C HIS A 149 -6.71 -11.06 9.85
N ALA A 150 -5.39 -11.11 9.66
CA ALA A 150 -4.78 -11.18 8.34
C ALA A 150 -4.47 -12.64 8.00
N ARG A 151 -4.89 -13.08 6.82
CA ARG A 151 -4.52 -14.38 6.26
C ARG A 151 -3.05 -14.43 5.89
N LEU A 152 -2.50 -13.31 5.44
CA LEU A 152 -1.11 -13.14 5.07
C LEU A 152 -0.67 -11.71 5.41
N VAL A 153 0.54 -11.61 5.96
CA VAL A 153 1.28 -10.36 6.11
C VAL A 153 2.60 -10.55 5.38
N MET A 154 2.94 -9.62 4.49
CA MET A 154 4.18 -9.66 3.72
C MET A 154 4.66 -8.25 3.38
N GLY A 155 5.87 -8.15 2.85
CA GLY A 155 6.39 -6.89 2.34
C GLY A 155 7.77 -7.03 1.71
N THR A 156 8.29 -5.92 1.20
CA THR A 156 9.63 -5.88 0.58
C THR A 156 10.64 -5.18 1.50
N SER A 157 11.83 -5.76 1.67
CA SER A 157 12.93 -5.17 2.46
C SER A 157 12.46 -4.72 3.86
N MET A 158 12.39 -3.42 4.15
CA MET A 158 11.77 -2.85 5.36
C MET A 158 10.38 -3.45 5.67
N GLY A 159 9.48 -3.52 4.69
CA GLY A 159 8.17 -4.15 4.87
C GLY A 159 8.26 -5.67 5.13
N GLY A 160 9.30 -6.32 4.62
CA GLY A 160 9.61 -7.71 4.96
C GLY A 160 10.03 -7.85 6.42
N MET A 161 10.87 -6.93 6.92
CA MET A 161 11.26 -6.89 8.34
C MET A 161 10.05 -6.66 9.25
N HIS A 162 9.12 -5.78 8.87
CA HIS A 162 7.89 -5.52 9.64
C HIS A 162 7.02 -6.78 9.81
N THR A 163 7.15 -7.78 8.95
CA THR A 163 6.39 -9.04 9.09
C THR A 163 6.85 -9.89 10.28
N TRP A 164 8.07 -9.65 10.79
CA TRP A 164 8.72 -10.45 11.83
C TRP A 164 8.89 -9.75 13.18
N LEU A 165 8.51 -8.47 13.26
CA LEU A 165 8.58 -7.63 14.46
C LEU A 165 7.21 -7.54 15.12
#